data_AF-A0A1W9J6A2-F1
#
_entry.id   AF-A0A1W9J6A2-F1
#
_cell.length_a   1.000
_cell.length_b   1.000
_cell.length_c   1.000
_cell.angle_alpha   90.00
_cell.angle_beta   90.00
_cell.angle_gamma   90.00
#
_symmetry.space_group_name_H-M   'P 1'
#
loop_
_entity.id
_entity.type
_entity.pdbx_description
1 polymer ?
#
loop_
_entity_poly.entity_id
_entity_poly.type
_entity_poly.pdbx_seq_one_letter_code
_entity_poly.pdbx_strand_id
1 'polypeptide(L)'
;MLTNDEINEKVSAVMQHIAGLSIHDTLRVLHVVEGQVLNEIELKQEPAMAKPLVAAISRFKPRLMGTPSKFEKDREMADYVLSIQEGTPYVTIHEMCVKKFGEARAPSKSAIHRYIQSITKRIQQDN
;
A
#
# COMPACT_ATOMS: atom_id res chain seq x y z
N MET A 1 -14.52 -15.54 -25.40
CA MET A 1 -13.57 -14.49 -24.99
C MET A 1 -13.37 -13.57 -26.17
N LEU A 2 -13.24 -12.26 -25.94
CA LEU A 2 -12.91 -11.31 -27.01
C LEU A 2 -11.52 -11.62 -27.57
N THR A 3 -11.33 -11.37 -28.86
CA THR A 3 -10.04 -11.38 -29.53
C THR A 3 -9.24 -10.12 -29.16
N ASN A 4 -7.92 -10.16 -29.37
CA ASN A 4 -7.06 -9.00 -29.07
C ASN A 4 -7.43 -7.77 -29.92
N ASP A 5 -7.89 -7.98 -31.15
CA ASP A 5 -8.30 -6.89 -32.04
C ASP A 5 -9.60 -6.22 -31.56
N GLU A 6 -10.58 -7.01 -31.10
CA GLU A 6 -11.80 -6.50 -30.48
C GLU A 6 -11.51 -5.77 -29.16
N ILE A 7 -10.51 -6.21 -28.39
CA ILE A 7 -10.06 -5.51 -27.19
C ILE A 7 -9.45 -4.15 -27.56
N ASN A 8 -8.57 -4.12 -28.56
CA ASN A 8 -7.91 -2.88 -29.00
C ASN A 8 -8.90 -1.86 -29.56
N GLU A 9 -9.91 -2.31 -30.29
CA GLU A 9 -10.98 -1.44 -30.78
C GLU A 9 -11.76 -0.81 -29.62
N LYS A 10 -12.12 -1.60 -28.60
CA LYS A 10 -12.80 -1.10 -27.40
C LYS A 10 -11.93 -0.14 -26.60
N VAL A 11 -10.62 -0.42 -26.46
CA VAL A 11 -9.68 0.49 -25.80
C VAL A 11 -9.60 1.81 -26.54
N SER A 12 -9.51 1.78 -27.87
CA SER A 12 -9.46 2.99 -28.70
C SER A 12 -10.72 3.85 -28.52
N ALA A 13 -11.90 3.23 -28.47
CA ALA A 13 -13.15 3.92 -28.18
C ALA A 13 -13.14 4.59 -26.80
N VAL A 14 -12.69 3.87 -25.75
CA VAL A 14 -12.57 4.44 -24.40
C VAL A 14 -11.57 5.61 -24.36
N MET A 15 -10.42 5.46 -25.02
CA MET A 15 -9.38 6.50 -25.12
C MET A 15 -9.92 7.78 -25.76
N GLN A 16 -10.75 7.67 -26.80
CA GLN A 16 -11.40 8.83 -27.42
C GLN A 16 -12.31 9.59 -26.45
N HIS A 17 -12.97 8.89 -25.52
CA HIS A 17 -13.89 9.51 -24.56
C HIS A 17 -13.16 10.20 -23.40
N ILE A 18 -11.91 9.84 -23.14
CA ILE A 18 -11.07 10.43 -22.09
C ILE A 18 -9.96 11.34 -22.63
N ALA A 19 -9.84 11.49 -23.95
CA ALA A 19 -8.77 12.24 -24.62
C ALA A 19 -8.71 13.75 -24.24
N GLY A 20 -9.77 14.30 -23.65
CA GLY A 20 -9.83 15.68 -23.17
C GLY A 20 -9.56 15.85 -21.67
N LEU A 21 -9.34 14.77 -20.92
CA LEU A 21 -9.09 14.83 -19.50
C LEU A 21 -7.62 15.12 -19.21
N SER A 22 -7.38 15.80 -18.08
CA SER A 22 -6.03 15.87 -17.54
C SER A 22 -5.54 14.46 -17.17
N ILE A 23 -4.22 14.28 -17.08
CA ILE A 23 -3.63 13.01 -16.63
C ILE A 23 -4.18 12.63 -15.25
N HIS A 24 -4.33 13.61 -14.36
CA HIS A 24 -4.89 13.39 -13.02
C HIS A 24 -6.33 12.88 -13.08
N ASP A 25 -7.19 13.50 -13.87
CA ASP A 25 -8.60 13.10 -13.96
C ASP A 25 -8.77 11.77 -14.70
N THR A 26 -7.90 11.51 -15.68
CA THR A 26 -7.81 10.21 -16.35
C THR A 26 -7.51 9.10 -15.35
N LEU A 27 -6.51 9.30 -14.48
CA LEU A 27 -6.18 8.35 -13.42
C LEU A 27 -7.34 8.17 -12.43
N ARG A 28 -8.06 9.24 -12.10
CA ARG A 28 -9.21 9.18 -11.20
C ARG A 28 -10.37 8.39 -11.81
N VAL A 29 -10.67 8.58 -13.10
CA VAL A 29 -11.69 7.81 -13.83
C VAL A 29 -11.31 6.34 -13.88
N LEU A 30 -10.04 6.02 -14.22
CA LEU A 30 -9.53 4.65 -14.22
C LEU A 30 -9.75 3.99 -12.85
N HIS A 31 -9.43 4.69 -11.77
CA HIS A 31 -9.59 4.17 -10.42
C HIS A 31 -11.04 3.82 -10.05
N VAL A 32 -12.00 4.64 -10.49
CA VAL A 32 -13.44 4.37 -10.27
C VAL A 32 -13.90 3.15 -11.07
N VAL A 33 -13.50 3.06 -12.34
CA VAL A 33 -13.85 1.93 -13.22
C VAL A 33 -13.29 0.62 -12.67
N GLU A 34 -12.03 0.62 -12.22
CA GLU A 34 -11.41 -0.54 -11.57
C GLU A 34 -12.21 -1.00 -10.34
N GLY A 35 -12.62 -0.06 -9.49
CA GLY A 35 -13.44 -0.37 -8.31
C GLY A 35 -14.79 -1.01 -8.67
N GLN A 36 -15.44 -0.53 -9.73
CA GLN A 36 -16.71 -1.09 -10.21
C GLN A 36 -16.53 -2.52 -10.77
N VAL A 37 -15.50 -2.75 -11.58
CA VAL A 37 -15.20 -4.08 -12.12
C VAL A 37 -14.90 -5.08 -11.00
N LEU A 38 -14.15 -4.66 -9.97
CA LEU A 38 -13.88 -5.50 -8.80
C LEU A 38 -15.15 -5.86 -8.03
N ASN A 39 -16.03 -4.89 -7.80
CA ASN A 39 -17.31 -5.14 -7.13
C ASN A 39 -18.18 -6.11 -7.94
N GLU A 40 -18.20 -5.99 -9.27
CA GLU A 40 -18.94 -6.92 -10.12
C GLU A 40 -18.38 -8.34 -10.06
N ILE A 41 -17.05 -8.51 -10.03
CA ILE A 41 -16.41 -9.83 -9.90
C ILE A 41 -16.75 -10.45 -8.54
N GLU A 42 -16.72 -9.66 -7.48
CA GLU A 42 -17.05 -10.09 -6.12
C GLU A 42 -18.52 -10.51 -6.01
N LEU A 43 -19.43 -9.74 -6.62
CA LEU A 43 -20.87 -10.04 -6.66
C LEU A 43 -21.20 -11.27 -7.52
N LYS A 44 -20.51 -11.47 -8.64
CA LYS A 44 -20.74 -12.61 -9.56
C LYS A 44 -20.08 -13.92 -9.11
N GLN A 45 -19.31 -13.90 -8.00
CA GLN A 45 -18.63 -15.06 -7.42
C GLN A 45 -17.83 -15.91 -8.43
N GLU A 46 -17.20 -15.30 -9.45
CA GLU A 46 -16.41 -16.06 -10.43
C GLU A 46 -15.02 -16.42 -9.88
N PRO A 47 -14.77 -17.65 -9.38
CA PRO A 47 -13.62 -17.90 -8.50
C PRO A 47 -12.30 -18.12 -9.26
N ALA A 48 -12.40 -18.47 -10.56
CA ALA A 48 -11.26 -18.89 -11.38
C ALA A 48 -10.50 -17.72 -12.03
N MET A 49 -11.20 -16.65 -12.44
CA MET A 49 -10.59 -15.43 -12.99
C MET A 49 -10.36 -14.31 -11.97
N ALA A 50 -11.02 -14.37 -10.80
CA ALA A 50 -10.88 -13.33 -9.78
C ALA A 50 -9.44 -13.22 -9.25
N LYS A 51 -8.72 -14.32 -9.00
CA LYS A 51 -7.43 -14.24 -8.28
C LYS A 51 -6.33 -13.44 -9.00
N PRO A 52 -6.04 -13.66 -10.30
CA PRO A 52 -4.99 -12.90 -10.99
C PRO A 52 -5.37 -11.43 -11.20
N LEU A 53 -6.64 -11.17 -11.53
CA LEU A 53 -7.13 -9.82 -11.79
C LEU A 53 -7.25 -9.00 -10.50
N VAL A 54 -7.80 -9.59 -9.43
CA VAL A 54 -7.84 -8.98 -8.09
C VAL A 54 -6.43 -8.70 -7.59
N ALA A 55 -5.46 -9.61 -7.81
CA ALA A 55 -4.07 -9.36 -7.41
C ALA A 55 -3.39 -8.25 -8.23
N ALA A 56 -3.65 -8.17 -9.53
CA ALA A 56 -3.13 -7.11 -10.40
C ALA A 56 -3.75 -5.74 -10.05
N ILE A 57 -5.06 -5.67 -9.85
CA ILE A 57 -5.80 -4.44 -9.55
C ILE A 57 -5.59 -4.02 -8.07
N SER A 58 -5.36 -4.95 -7.15
CA SER A 58 -5.03 -4.61 -5.74
C SER A 58 -3.71 -3.86 -5.59
N ARG A 59 -2.85 -3.84 -6.61
CA ARG A 59 -1.66 -2.96 -6.65
C ARG A 59 -2.01 -1.49 -6.90
N PHE A 60 -3.19 -1.24 -7.49
CA PHE A 60 -3.73 0.08 -7.81
C PHE A 60 -4.79 0.55 -6.82
N LYS A 61 -5.30 -0.33 -5.95
CA LYS A 61 -6.06 0.12 -4.77
C LYS A 61 -5.16 1.07 -3.97
N PRO A 62 -5.59 2.32 -3.67
CA PRO A 62 -4.94 3.10 -2.63
C PRO A 62 -4.91 2.20 -1.42
N ARG A 63 -3.72 1.98 -0.86
CA ARG A 63 -3.58 1.17 0.36
C ARG A 63 -4.63 1.72 1.31
N LEU A 64 -5.66 0.92 1.64
CA LEU A 64 -6.63 1.24 2.69
C LEU A 64 -5.77 1.81 3.81
N MET A 65 -6.00 3.09 4.16
CA MET A 65 -5.16 3.79 5.14
C MET A 65 -5.02 2.83 6.32
N GLY A 66 -3.86 2.19 6.42
CA GLY A 66 -3.62 1.22 7.46
C GLY A 66 -3.83 1.95 8.77
N THR A 67 -4.27 1.25 9.81
CA THR A 67 -4.24 1.81 11.15
C THR A 67 -2.86 2.45 11.32
N PRO A 68 -2.78 3.76 11.62
CA PRO A 68 -1.50 4.45 11.65
C PRO A 68 -0.56 3.68 12.55
N SER A 69 0.66 3.45 12.08
CA SER A 69 1.60 2.62 12.83
C SER A 69 1.81 3.22 14.23
N LYS A 70 2.15 2.41 15.24
CA LYS A 70 2.43 2.95 16.58
C LYS A 70 3.45 4.12 16.53
N PHE A 71 4.38 4.09 15.58
CA PHE A 71 5.37 5.15 15.35
C PHE A 71 4.81 6.42 14.71
N GLU A 72 3.70 6.34 13.96
CA GLU A 72 3.02 7.53 13.42
C GLU A 72 2.18 8.22 14.49
N LYS A 73 1.71 7.48 15.49
CA LYS A 73 0.94 8.01 16.63
C LYS A 73 1.82 8.50 17.77
N ASP A 74 3.03 7.98 17.87
CA ASP A 74 3.94 8.18 19.00
C ASP A 74 5.31 8.64 18.53
N ARG A 75 5.43 9.96 18.38
CA ARG A 75 6.65 10.61 17.92
C ARG A 75 7.82 10.38 18.87
N GLU A 76 7.58 10.40 20.18
CA GLU A 76 8.63 10.18 21.17
C GLU A 76 9.23 8.78 21.06
N MET A 77 8.38 7.77 20.82
CA MET A 77 8.84 6.39 20.60
C MET A 77 9.57 6.23 19.26
N ALA A 78 9.11 6.90 18.21
CA ALA A 78 9.78 6.95 16.92
C ALA A 78 11.19 7.54 17.03
N ASP A 79 11.31 8.73 17.63
CA ASP A 79 12.58 9.43 17.81
C ASP A 79 13.55 8.60 18.66
N TYR A 80 13.03 7.93 19.71
CA TYR A 80 13.85 7.04 20.53
C TYR A 80 14.39 5.85 19.73
N VAL A 81 13.54 5.15 18.96
CA VAL A 81 14.00 4.00 18.16
C VAL A 81 15.03 4.43 17.11
N LEU A 82 14.90 5.64 16.54
CA LEU A 82 15.87 6.17 15.59
C LEU A 82 17.17 6.64 16.24
N SER A 83 17.16 6.97 17.54
CA SER A 83 18.37 7.32 18.28
C SER A 83 19.23 6.10 18.67
N ILE A 84 18.70 4.88 18.53
CA ILE A 84 19.43 3.66 18.88
C ILE A 84 20.52 3.39 17.84
N GLN A 85 21.69 2.94 18.32
CA GLN A 85 22.83 2.61 17.48
C GLN A 85 22.45 1.61 16.37
N GLU A 86 22.90 1.91 15.14
CA GLU A 86 22.72 1.04 13.99
C GLU A 86 23.35 -0.34 14.24
N GLY A 87 22.66 -1.40 13.81
CA GLY A 87 23.06 -2.79 14.05
C GLY A 87 22.52 -3.41 15.35
N THR A 88 21.82 -2.63 16.19
CA THR A 88 21.16 -3.19 17.39
C THR A 88 20.06 -4.18 16.99
N PRO A 89 20.04 -5.41 17.53
CA PRO A 89 19.01 -6.39 17.22
C PRO A 89 17.61 -5.91 17.60
N TYR A 90 16.59 -6.20 16.76
CA TYR A 90 15.21 -5.76 17.00
C TYR A 90 14.61 -6.26 18.31
N VAL A 91 15.10 -7.40 18.82
CA VAL A 91 14.71 -7.94 20.14
C VAL A 91 15.15 -6.97 21.24
N THR A 92 16.40 -6.54 21.19
CA THR A 92 16.99 -5.59 22.14
C THR A 92 16.29 -4.23 22.05
N ILE A 93 15.98 -3.76 20.84
CA ILE A 93 15.21 -2.52 20.65
C ILE A 93 13.83 -2.61 21.31
N HIS A 94 13.14 -3.75 21.18
CA HIS A 94 11.86 -3.98 21.83
C HIS A 94 11.99 -3.94 23.36
N GLU A 95 12.97 -4.64 23.93
CA GLU A 95 13.24 -4.63 25.38
C GLU A 95 13.55 -3.21 25.89
N MET A 96 14.33 -2.44 25.14
CA MET A 96 14.62 -1.04 25.44
C MET A 96 13.35 -0.17 25.42
N CYS A 97 12.43 -0.44 24.49
CA CYS A 97 11.14 0.25 24.43
C CYS A 97 10.23 -0.14 25.60
N VAL A 98 10.18 -1.42 25.98
CA VAL A 98 9.43 -1.89 27.16
C VAL A 98 9.97 -1.22 28.42
N LYS A 99 11.29 -1.15 28.59
CA LYS A 99 11.92 -0.51 29.76
C LYS A 99 11.62 0.98 29.85
N LYS A 100 11.57 1.69 28.72
CA LYS A 100 11.36 3.15 28.68
C LYS A 100 9.89 3.55 28.72
N PHE A 101 9.01 2.80 28.05
CA PHE A 101 7.63 3.21 27.76
C PHE A 101 6.58 2.26 28.35
N GLY A 102 6.98 1.10 28.86
CA GLY A 102 6.10 0.04 29.36
C GLY A 102 5.57 -0.89 28.27
N GLU A 103 5.19 -2.10 28.67
CA GLU A 103 4.75 -3.19 27.78
C GLU A 103 3.58 -2.78 26.86
N ALA A 104 2.59 -2.05 27.40
CA ALA A 104 1.41 -1.63 26.64
C ALA A 104 1.76 -0.67 25.49
N ARG A 105 2.73 0.22 25.71
CA ARG A 105 3.15 1.24 24.74
C ARG A 105 4.17 0.67 23.75
N ALA A 106 5.01 -0.27 24.19
CA ALA A 106 6.08 -0.86 23.39
C ALA A 106 5.58 -1.42 22.03
N PRO A 107 6.36 -1.22 20.94
CA PRO A 107 6.03 -1.77 19.64
C PRO A 107 6.54 -3.21 19.57
N SER A 108 5.89 -4.05 18.77
CA SER A 108 6.38 -5.42 18.55
C SER A 108 7.66 -5.42 17.71
N LYS A 109 8.44 -6.51 17.80
CA LYS A 109 9.65 -6.74 16.98
C LYS A 109 9.39 -6.54 15.49
N SER A 110 8.28 -7.07 14.98
CA SER A 110 7.88 -6.92 13.57
C SER A 110 7.45 -5.49 13.21
N ALA A 111 6.93 -4.72 14.16
CA ALA A 111 6.62 -3.31 13.94
C ALA A 111 7.91 -2.49 13.81
N ILE A 112 8.89 -2.72 14.69
CA ILE A 112 10.21 -2.08 14.65
C ILE A 112 10.91 -2.37 13.31
N HIS A 113 10.96 -3.64 12.89
CA HIS A 113 11.57 -4.03 11.62
C HIS A 113 10.91 -3.31 10.42
N ARG A 114 9.58 -3.32 10.35
CA ARG A 114 8.83 -2.65 9.27
C ARG A 114 9.05 -1.14 9.28
N TYR A 115 9.15 -0.54 10.45
CA TYR A 115 9.37 0.90 10.60
C TYR A 115 10.75 1.30 10.08
N ILE A 116 11.82 0.66 10.56
CA ILE A 116 13.20 0.91 10.10
C ILE A 116 13.31 0.68 8.59
N GLN A 117 12.78 -0.43 8.08
CA GLN A 117 12.79 -0.72 6.65
C GLN A 117 12.06 0.36 5.82
N SER A 118 10.96 0.91 6.32
CA SER A 118 10.21 1.96 5.61
C SER A 118 10.98 3.28 5.55
N ILE A 119 11.77 3.60 6.58
CA ILE A 119 12.64 4.79 6.61
C ILE A 119 13.82 4.61 5.66
N THR A 120 14.51 3.47 5.72
CA THR A 120 15.64 3.18 4.81
C THR A 120 15.22 3.28 3.35
N LYS A 121 14.03 2.77 3.00
CA LYS A 121 13.47 2.91 1.64
C LYS A 121 13.20 4.34 1.24
N ARG A 122 12.70 5.19 2.15
CA ARG A 122 12.47 6.62 1.87
C ARG A 122 13.79 7.34 1.62
N ILE A 123 14.79 7.12 2.47
CA ILE A 123 16.14 7.70 2.32
C ILE A 123 16.79 7.29 0.99
N GLN A 124 16.59 6.05 0.53
CA GLN A 124 17.10 5.57 -0.77
C GLN A 124 16.35 6.12 -1.99
N GLN A 125 15.14 6.66 -1.83
CA GLN A 125 14.36 7.26 -2.91
C GLN A 125 14.63 8.77 -3.04
N ASP A 126 15.13 9.40 -1.98
CA ASP A 126 15.47 10.82 -1.92
C ASP A 126 16.94 11.11 -2.30
N ASN A 127 17.74 10.06 -2.59
CA ASN A 127 19.12 10.15 -3.13
C ASN A 127 19.16 9.66 -4.57
#